data_AF-A0A958Z318-F1
#
_entry.id   AF-A0A958Z318-F1
#
_cell.length_a   1.000
_cell.length_b   1.000
_cell.length_c   1.000
_cell.angle_alpha   90.00
_cell.angle_beta   90.00
_cell.angle_gamma   90.00
#
_symmetry.space_group_name_H-M   'P 1'
#
loop_
_entity.id
_entity.type
_entity.pdbx_description
1 polymer ?
#
loop_
_entity_poly.entity_id
_entity_poly.type
_entity_poly.pdbx_seq_one_letter_code
_entity_poly.pdbx_strand_id
1 'polypeptide(L)' 'KLSSKISSEGIIMLQCGETRSQHRNKGIVIERLVDLLQHNLKVAKPRKKTKPSKGAIERRLKSKKENAFKKSNRKPPKVD' A
#
# COMPACT_ATOMS: atom_id res chain seq x y z
N LYS A 1 1.32 8.82 -10.44
CA LYS A 1 2.42 8.22 -11.23
C LYS A 1 2.67 9.12 -12.42
N LEU A 2 3.92 9.54 -12.63
CA LEU A 2 4.30 10.53 -13.63
C LEU A 2 4.35 9.96 -15.07
N SER A 3 4.32 8.63 -15.20
CA SER A 3 4.48 7.90 -16.46
C SER A 3 3.44 8.24 -17.53
N SER A 4 2.23 8.67 -17.16
CA SER A 4 1.19 9.07 -18.14
C SER A 4 1.32 10.51 -18.62
N LYS A 5 2.26 11.29 -18.06
CA LYS A 5 2.47 12.72 -18.36
C LYS A 5 3.83 13.00 -19.00
N ILE A 6 4.63 11.95 -19.24
CA ILE A 6 5.95 12.02 -19.86
C ILE A 6 5.85 11.35 -21.23
N SER A 7 6.37 12.01 -22.27
CA SER A 7 6.53 11.41 -23.60
C SER A 7 7.59 10.30 -23.60
N SER A 8 7.65 9.50 -24.66
CA SER A 8 8.72 8.49 -24.84
C SER A 8 10.14 9.08 -24.77
N GLU A 9 10.28 10.37 -25.10
CA GLU A 9 11.54 11.11 -25.08
C GLU A 9 11.86 11.74 -23.72
N GLY A 10 11.01 11.55 -22.70
CA GLY A 10 11.24 12.11 -21.37
C GLY A 10 10.74 13.54 -21.19
N ILE A 11 9.95 14.07 -22.14
CA ILE A 11 9.48 15.45 -22.12
C ILE A 11 8.14 15.55 -21.36
N ILE A 12 8.04 16.48 -20.41
CA ILE A 12 6.80 16.83 -19.71
C ILE A 12 6.18 18.05 -20.40
N MET A 13 4.97 17.88 -20.96
CA MET A 13 4.20 18.98 -21.53
C MET A 13 3.04 19.37 -20.61
N LEU A 14 2.96 20.66 -20.28
CA LEU A 14 1.89 21.24 -19.48
C LEU A 14 1.32 22.46 -20.21
N GLN A 15 0.00 22.58 -20.20
CA GLN A 15 -0.73 23.68 -20.85
C GLN A 15 -1.69 24.32 -19.86
N CYS A 16 -1.90 25.64 -19.97
CA CYS A 16 -2.88 26.38 -19.19
C CYS A 16 -3.51 27.48 -20.03
N GLY A 17 -4.84 27.54 -20.00
CA GLY A 17 -5.66 28.55 -20.69
C GLY A 17 -6.79 29.08 -19.81
N GLU A 18 -6.58 29.15 -18.50
CA GLU A 18 -7.65 29.47 -17.53
C GLU A 18 -7.97 30.96 -17.45
N THR A 19 -6.99 31.81 -17.76
CA THR A 19 -7.16 33.25 -17.71
C THR A 19 -6.80 33.89 -19.05
N ARG A 20 -7.28 35.13 -19.27
CA ARG A 20 -6.90 35.93 -20.45
C ARG A 20 -5.45 36.44 -20.39
N SER A 21 -4.80 36.42 -19.22
CA SER A 21 -3.44 36.93 -19.04
C SER A 21 -2.42 35.81 -19.19
N GLN A 22 -1.50 35.96 -20.14
CA GLN A 22 -0.38 35.04 -20.33
C GLN A 22 0.50 34.94 -19.08
N HIS A 23 0.76 36.06 -18.40
CA HIS A 23 1.59 36.09 -17.20
C HIS A 23 0.98 35.24 -16.08
N ARG A 24 -0.34 35.37 -15.88
CA ARG A 24 -1.07 34.60 -14.89
C ARG A 24 -1.12 33.11 -15.27
N ASN A 25 -1.36 32.78 -16.54
CA ASN A 25 -1.31 31.39 -17.01
C ASN A 25 0.09 30.78 -16.85
N LYS A 26 1.17 31.55 -17.10
CA LYS A 26 2.55 31.11 -16.87
C LYS A 26 2.79 30.78 -15.39
N GLY A 27 2.33 31.63 -14.47
CA GLY A 27 2.42 31.38 -13.04
C GLY A 27 1.72 30.07 -12.63
N ILE A 28 0.50 29.87 -13.11
CA ILE A 28 -0.31 28.67 -12.81
C ILE A 28 0.38 27.39 -13.33
N VAL A 29 0.95 27.40 -14.54
CA VAL A 29 1.67 26.23 -15.09
C VAL A 29 2.89 25.89 -14.25
N ILE A 30 3.64 26.91 -13.81
CA ILE A 30 4.83 26.71 -12.99
C ILE A 30 4.44 26.09 -11.64
N GLU A 31 3.40 26.60 -10.99
CA GLU A 31 2.90 26.06 -9.72
C GLU A 31 2.48 24.58 -9.88
N ARG A 32 1.71 24.27 -10.93
CA ARG A 32 1.32 22.89 -11.25
C ARG A 32 2.50 21.97 -11.51
N LEU A 33 3.52 22.46 -12.22
CA LEU A 33 4.73 21.70 -12.48
C LEU A 33 5.42 21.34 -11.16
N VAL A 34 5.56 22.32 -10.26
CA VAL A 34 6.19 22.14 -8.94
C VAL A 34 5.43 21.10 -8.12
N ASP A 35 4.11 21.23 -8.00
CA ASP A 35 3.28 20.29 -7.23
C ASP A 35 3.36 18.86 -7.77
N LEU A 36 3.32 18.73 -9.09
CA LEU A 36 3.43 17.45 -9.77
C LEU A 36 4.79 16.80 -9.52
N LEU A 37 5.88 17.56 -9.53
CA LEU A 37 7.22 17.08 -9.21
C LEU A 37 7.31 16.67 -7.73
N GLN A 38 6.86 17.52 -6.81
CA GLN A 38 6.88 17.23 -5.37
C GLN A 38 6.14 15.92 -5.03
N HIS A 39 4.96 15.71 -5.62
CA HIS A 39 4.18 14.51 -5.35
C HIS A 39 4.84 13.24 -5.90
N ASN A 40 5.42 13.29 -7.10
CA ASN A 40 5.96 12.10 -7.76
C ASN A 40 7.43 11.80 -7.40
N LEU A 41 8.20 12.79 -6.93
CA LEU A 41 9.56 12.59 -6.40
C LEU A 41 9.55 12.12 -4.94
N LYS A 42 8.39 12.09 -4.28
CA LYS A 42 8.27 11.59 -2.91
C LYS A 42 8.52 10.08 -2.86
N VAL A 43 9.64 9.70 -2.26
CA VAL A 43 9.98 8.29 -2.04
C VAL A 43 9.05 7.69 -0.99
N ALA A 44 8.34 6.63 -1.35
CA ALA A 44 7.49 5.89 -0.42
C ALA A 44 8.34 5.20 0.65
N LYS A 45 7.98 5.37 1.94
CA LYS A 45 8.68 4.71 3.04
C LYS A 45 8.50 3.19 2.92
N PRO A 46 9.57 2.39 2.94
CA PRO A 46 9.45 0.95 2.83
C PRO A 46 8.64 0.40 4.01
N ARG A 47 7.66 -0.47 3.72
CA ARG A 47 6.88 -1.14 4.75
C ARG A 47 7.75 -2.16 5.48
N LYS A 48 7.82 -2.06 6.80
CA LYS A 48 8.36 -3.14 7.65
C LYS A 48 7.28 -4.21 7.81
N LYS A 49 7.60 -5.48 7.50
CA LYS A 49 6.66 -6.59 7.69
C LYS A 49 6.29 -6.70 9.17
N THR A 50 5.01 -6.80 9.46
CA THR A 50 4.50 -7.01 10.82
C THR A 50 4.59 -8.49 11.19
N LYS A 51 4.98 -8.78 12.43
CA LYS A 51 4.89 -10.14 12.99
C LYS A 51 3.41 -10.48 13.27
N PRO A 52 3.02 -11.77 13.31
CA PRO A 52 1.70 -12.17 13.79
C PRO A 52 1.43 -11.62 15.19
N SER A 53 0.18 -11.25 15.49
CA SER A 53 -0.18 -10.74 16.81
C SER A 53 -0.11 -11.84 17.88
N LYS A 54 0.13 -11.45 19.14
CA LYS A 54 0.16 -12.39 20.28
C LYS A 54 -1.14 -13.21 20.34
N GLY A 55 -2.29 -12.57 20.19
CA GLY A 55 -3.58 -13.25 20.17
C GLY A 55 -3.77 -14.22 19.01
N ALA A 56 -3.14 -14.00 17.84
CA ALA A 56 -3.13 -14.98 16.75
C ALA A 56 -2.28 -16.20 17.11
N ILE A 57 -1.14 -15.99 17.79
CA ILE A 57 -0.27 -17.07 18.26
C ILE A 57 -0.98 -17.91 19.33
N GLU A 58 -1.64 -17.27 20.29
CA GLU A 58 -2.40 -17.94 21.35
C GLU A 58 -3.58 -18.75 20.79
N ARG A 59 -4.38 -18.18 19.88
CA ARG A 59 -5.48 -18.90 19.22
C ARG A 59 -4.99 -20.13 18.47
N ARG A 60 -3.87 -20.02 17.75
CA ARG A 60 -3.24 -21.16 17.06
C ARG A 60 -2.83 -22.25 18.06
N LEU A 61 -2.21 -21.87 19.18
CA LEU A 61 -1.79 -22.83 20.22
C LEU A 61 -2.99 -23.51 20.88
N LYS A 62 -4.05 -22.75 21.20
CA LYS A 62 -5.29 -23.30 21.76
C LYS A 62 -5.94 -24.30 20.81
N SER A 63 -6.12 -23.91 19.54
CA SER A 63 -6.67 -24.81 18.52
C SER A 63 -5.79 -26.06 18.31
N LYS A 64 -4.46 -25.92 18.35
CA LYS A 64 -3.54 -27.07 18.29
C LYS A 64 -3.75 -28.02 19.47
N LYS A 65 -3.92 -27.50 20.69
CA LYS A 65 -4.18 -28.30 21.90
C LYS A 65 -5.53 -29.02 21.80
N GLU A 66 -6.60 -28.30 21.48
CA GLU A 66 -7.95 -28.87 21.33
C GLU A 66 -7.99 -30.02 20.32
N ASN A 67 -7.32 -29.84 19.17
CA ASN A 67 -7.21 -30.89 18.17
C ASN A 67 -6.43 -32.12 18.66
N ALA A 68 -5.37 -31.92 19.45
CA ALA A 68 -4.61 -33.02 20.04
C ALA A 68 -5.47 -33.79 21.06
N PHE A 69 -6.18 -33.09 21.95
CA PHE A 69 -7.11 -33.72 22.91
C PHE A 69 -8.22 -34.49 22.18
N LYS A 70 -8.84 -33.88 21.16
CA LYS A 70 -9.85 -34.55 20.33
C LYS A 70 -9.31 -35.81 19.68
N LYS A 71 -8.07 -35.82 19.19
CA LYS A 71 -7.43 -37.01 18.60
C LYS A 71 -7.15 -38.09 19.64
N SER A 72 -6.69 -37.73 20.84
CA SER A 72 -6.45 -38.68 21.93
C SER A 72 -7.72 -39.41 22.36
N ASN A 73 -8.83 -38.69 22.43
CA ASN A 73 -10.13 -39.22 22.89
C ASN A 73 -10.90 -40.01 21.81
N ARG A 74 -10.36 -40.16 20.59
CA ARG A 74 -10.96 -41.02 19.55
C ARG A 74 -10.71 -42.51 19.76
N LYS A 75 -9.95 -42.90 20.78
CA LYS A 75 -9.75 -44.31 21.08
C LYS A 75 -11.11 -44.95 21.40
N PRO A 76 -11.41 -46.14 20.85
CA PRO A 76 -12.63 -46.85 21.22
C PRO A 76 -12.61 -47.10 22.74
N PRO A 77 -13.77 -47.04 23.41
CA PRO A 77 -13.85 -47.40 24.82
C PRO A 77 -13.32 -48.82 25.00
N LYS A 78 -12.54 -49.06 26.06
CA LYS A 78 -12.24 -50.44 26.46
C LYS A 78 -13.53 -51.03 26.97
N VAL A 79 -14.01 -52.06 26.27
CA VAL A 79 -15.08 -52.92 26.74
C VAL A 79 -14.39 -53.95 27.62
N ASP A 80 -14.75 -53.98 28.90
CA ASP A 80 -14.46 -55.12 29.77
C ASP A 80 -15.45 -56.26 29.45
#